data_AF-A0A9X1MIN1-F1
#
_entry.id   AF-A0A9X1MIN1-F1
#
_cell.length_a   1.000
_cell.length_b   1.000
_cell.length_c   1.000
_cell.angle_alpha   90.00
_cell.angle_beta   90.00
_cell.angle_gamma   90.00
#
_symmetry.space_group_name_H-M   'P 1'
#
loop_
_entity.id
_entity.type
_entity.pdbx_description
1 polymer ?
#
loop_
_entity_poly.entity_id
_entity_poly.type
_entity_poly.pdbx_seq_one_letter_code
_entity_poly.pdbx_strand_id
1 'polypeptide(L)'
;MRPSDTIKLTILASIWGASFLLMRIMAPALGPFGLASSRLLIAGIILSIWFTSRGLEIEWRRNWRQYTVIGLLNAAIPFTMFGVAALYIPAGYSAVINATTPIFGVVWSAFIFQDRPTPMMIVGAILGLIGVGVIAGLGPVETSWALLASIGACLTAAICYSAAGVYIKTHTGRLKPMGVASAAQLIGGAVLIPGLAFYPPKPELFTPTVIAATITLALLCSAIGFVLYYQLLADCGPTKALTVTYIVPVFGVLWGALFLGETITPVMIGGMALVIGGTFLLVRRH
;
A
#
# COMPACT_ATOMS: atom_id res chain seq x y z
N MET A 1 19.50 13.50 5.55
CA MET A 1 18.63 13.89 4.41
C MET A 1 18.65 15.40 4.36
N ARG A 2 18.51 16.04 3.19
CA ARG A 2 18.32 17.49 3.19
C ARG A 2 16.97 17.82 3.83
N PRO A 3 16.76 19.03 4.39
CA PRO A 3 15.45 19.44 4.91
C PRO A 3 14.34 19.29 3.87
N SER A 4 14.61 19.61 2.61
CA SER A 4 13.69 19.43 1.48
C SER A 4 13.24 17.98 1.29
N ASP A 5 14.15 17.02 1.42
CA ASP A 5 13.85 15.59 1.23
C ASP A 5 13.00 15.08 2.40
N THR A 6 13.23 15.61 3.61
CA THR A 6 12.44 15.28 4.80
C THR A 6 11.01 15.79 4.69
N ILE A 7 10.83 17.04 4.21
CA ILE A 7 9.50 17.60 3.94
C ILE A 7 8.76 16.77 2.89
N LYS A 8 9.41 16.45 1.77
CA LYS A 8 8.84 15.58 0.73
C LYS A 8 8.44 14.20 1.29
N LEU A 9 9.29 13.60 2.13
CA LEU A 9 9.03 12.31 2.76
C LEU A 9 7.78 12.38 3.66
N THR A 10 7.65 13.42 4.48
CA THR A 10 6.49 13.61 5.37
C THR A 10 5.21 13.85 4.58
N ILE A 11 5.27 14.66 3.52
CA ILE A 11 4.12 14.89 2.62
C ILE A 11 3.72 13.58 1.91
N LEU A 12 4.69 12.81 1.44
CA LEU A 12 4.39 11.53 0.81
C LEU A 12 3.76 10.55 1.81
N ALA A 13 4.29 10.48 3.04
CA ALA A 13 3.74 9.64 4.09
C ALA A 13 2.30 10.05 4.45
N SER A 14 2.01 11.36 4.48
CA SER A 14 0.68 11.86 4.76
C SER A 14 -0.31 11.53 3.64
N ILE A 15 0.11 11.67 2.38
CA ILE A 15 -0.66 11.29 1.20
C ILE A 15 -0.96 9.79 1.19
N TRP A 16 0.06 8.94 1.40
CA TRP A 16 -0.14 7.49 1.41
C TRP A 16 -0.90 7.00 2.65
N GLY A 17 -0.74 7.65 3.80
CA GLY A 17 -1.59 7.41 4.98
C GLY A 17 -3.07 7.72 4.68
N ALA A 18 -3.36 8.80 3.96
CA ALA A 18 -4.72 9.16 3.58
C ALA A 18 -5.36 8.14 2.63
N SER A 19 -4.56 7.30 1.97
CA SER A 19 -5.08 6.23 1.13
C SER A 19 -6.02 5.29 1.90
N PHE A 20 -5.71 4.95 3.14
CA PHE A 20 -6.53 4.06 3.97
C PHE A 20 -7.87 4.70 4.39
N LEU A 21 -7.82 5.99 4.74
CA LEU A 21 -9.01 6.82 4.98
C LEU A 21 -9.95 6.79 3.76
N LEU A 22 -9.42 7.10 2.57
CA LEU A 22 -10.22 7.17 1.35
C LEU A 22 -10.77 5.79 0.97
N MET A 23 -9.98 4.73 1.14
CA MET A 23 -10.45 3.35 0.93
C MET A 23 -11.60 2.99 1.88
N ARG A 24 -11.56 3.45 3.14
CA ARG A 24 -12.64 3.25 4.12
C ARG A 24 -13.95 3.93 3.75
N ILE A 25 -13.88 5.08 3.08
CA ILE A 25 -15.02 5.81 2.51
C ILE A 25 -15.56 5.11 1.26
N MET A 26 -14.67 4.63 0.38
CA MET A 26 -15.02 4.06 -0.92
C MET A 26 -15.56 2.62 -0.84
N ALA A 27 -15.00 1.79 0.04
CA ALA A 27 -15.25 0.34 0.04
C ALA A 27 -16.73 -0.03 0.20
N PRO A 28 -17.54 0.61 1.07
CA PRO A 28 -18.96 0.28 1.20
C PRO A 28 -19.77 0.48 -0.08
N ALA A 29 -19.40 1.49 -0.90
CA ALA A 29 -20.11 1.85 -2.12
C ALA A 29 -19.60 1.10 -3.35
N LEU A 30 -18.28 1.03 -3.53
CA LEU A 30 -17.67 0.43 -4.72
C LEU A 30 -17.35 -1.06 -4.57
N GLY A 31 -17.31 -1.56 -3.34
CA GLY A 31 -16.76 -2.88 -3.03
C GLY A 31 -15.26 -2.99 -3.29
N PRO A 32 -14.64 -4.14 -2.95
CA PRO A 32 -13.19 -4.33 -3.06
C PRO A 32 -12.67 -4.24 -4.50
N PHE A 33 -13.39 -4.84 -5.46
CA PHE A 33 -13.01 -4.83 -6.87
C PHE A 33 -13.25 -3.48 -7.53
N GLY A 34 -14.38 -2.82 -7.26
CA GLY A 34 -14.68 -1.48 -7.80
C GLY A 34 -13.74 -0.41 -7.27
N LEU A 35 -13.41 -0.45 -5.98
CA LEU A 35 -12.43 0.45 -5.37
C LEU A 35 -11.05 0.29 -6.01
N ALA A 36 -10.54 -0.94 -6.10
CA ALA A 36 -9.20 -1.19 -6.60
C ALA A 36 -9.09 -0.92 -8.11
N SER A 37 -10.06 -1.39 -8.90
CA SER A 37 -10.07 -1.16 -10.36
C SER A 37 -10.19 0.33 -10.70
N SER A 38 -11.12 1.07 -10.09
CA SER A 38 -11.28 2.51 -10.34
C SER A 38 -10.02 3.30 -9.99
N ARG A 39 -9.43 3.06 -8.81
CA ARG A 39 -8.16 3.67 -8.38
C ARG A 39 -7.08 3.46 -9.43
N LEU A 40 -6.89 2.22 -9.89
CA LEU A 40 -5.82 1.83 -10.79
C LEU A 40 -6.02 2.33 -12.22
N LEU A 41 -7.24 2.21 -12.74
CA LEU A 41 -7.56 2.64 -14.11
C LEU A 41 -7.47 4.15 -14.24
N ILE A 42 -8.05 4.91 -13.30
CA ILE A 42 -8.01 6.38 -13.34
C ILE A 42 -6.56 6.87 -13.23
N ALA A 43 -5.79 6.37 -12.26
CA ALA A 43 -4.39 6.75 -12.11
C ALA A 43 -3.54 6.34 -13.32
N GLY A 44 -3.75 5.13 -13.83
CA GLY A 44 -3.05 4.59 -15.00
C GLY A 44 -3.32 5.39 -16.28
N ILE A 45 -4.57 5.79 -16.52
CA ILE A 45 -4.96 6.63 -17.68
C ILE A 45 -4.28 7.99 -17.58
N ILE A 46 -4.37 8.65 -16.42
CA ILE A 46 -3.85 10.01 -16.23
C ILE A 46 -2.33 10.05 -16.37
N LEU A 47 -1.63 9.08 -15.76
CA LEU A 47 -0.19 8.94 -15.93
C LEU A 47 0.17 8.62 -17.38
N SER A 48 -0.61 7.77 -18.06
CA SER A 48 -0.35 7.46 -19.47
C SER A 48 -0.44 8.69 -20.36
N ILE A 49 -1.50 9.51 -20.20
CA ILE A 49 -1.68 10.76 -20.93
C ILE A 49 -0.54 11.74 -20.62
N TRP A 50 -0.15 11.85 -19.35
CA TRP A 50 0.92 12.76 -18.94
C TRP A 50 2.29 12.36 -19.51
N PHE A 51 2.61 11.07 -19.56
CA PHE A 51 3.85 10.60 -20.14
C PHE A 51 3.87 10.74 -21.67
N THR A 52 2.81 10.33 -22.36
CA THR A 52 2.74 10.39 -23.83
C THR A 52 2.73 11.83 -24.34
N SER A 53 2.08 12.76 -23.64
CA SER A 53 2.13 14.21 -23.97
C SER A 53 3.52 14.83 -23.82
N ARG A 54 4.45 14.16 -23.12
CA ARG A 54 5.86 14.54 -23.01
C ARG A 54 6.79 13.74 -23.93
N GLY A 55 6.23 12.99 -24.89
CA GLY A 55 7.01 12.14 -25.80
C GLY A 55 7.67 10.95 -25.12
N LEU A 56 7.23 10.57 -23.91
CA LEU A 56 7.80 9.45 -23.18
C LEU A 56 7.10 8.14 -23.56
N GLU A 57 7.87 7.22 -24.14
CA GLU A 57 7.35 5.92 -24.57
C GLU A 57 7.18 4.94 -23.40
N ILE A 58 5.92 4.55 -23.20
CA ILE A 58 5.52 3.45 -22.33
C ILE A 58 5.69 2.17 -23.15
N GLU A 59 6.83 1.48 -23.03
CA GLU A 59 7.18 0.26 -23.78
C GLU A 59 6.26 -0.96 -23.46
N TRP A 60 4.94 -0.82 -23.65
CA TRP A 60 3.93 -1.78 -23.23
C TRP A 60 4.14 -3.15 -23.83
N ARG A 61 4.28 -3.21 -25.16
CA ARG A 61 4.38 -4.47 -25.91
C ARG A 61 5.62 -5.27 -25.55
N ARG A 62 6.72 -4.59 -25.24
CA ARG A 62 7.99 -5.25 -24.91
C ARG A 62 7.97 -5.85 -23.50
N ASN A 63 7.32 -5.16 -22.56
CA ASN A 63 7.45 -5.43 -21.12
C ASN A 63 6.12 -5.87 -20.46
N TRP A 64 5.13 -6.32 -21.25
CA TRP A 64 3.78 -6.61 -20.75
C TRP A 64 3.76 -7.66 -19.64
N ARG A 65 4.64 -8.68 -19.69
CA ARG A 65 4.72 -9.72 -18.66
C ARG A 65 5.14 -9.13 -17.32
N GLN A 66 6.19 -8.31 -17.33
CA GLN A 66 6.70 -7.66 -16.14
C GLN A 66 5.68 -6.66 -15.59
N TYR A 67 5.05 -5.84 -16.44
CA TYR A 67 4.00 -4.93 -16.01
C TYR A 67 2.78 -5.65 -15.46
N THR A 68 2.44 -6.83 -15.99
CA THR A 68 1.36 -7.67 -15.44
C THR A 68 1.71 -8.15 -14.04
N VAL A 69 2.88 -8.76 -13.85
CA VAL A 69 3.31 -9.25 -12.53
C VAL A 69 3.38 -8.12 -11.51
N ILE A 70 3.97 -6.99 -11.88
CA ILE A 70 4.05 -5.82 -11.00
C ILE A 70 2.67 -5.24 -10.72
N GLY A 71 1.80 -5.16 -11.73
CA GLY A 71 0.44 -4.66 -11.59
C GLY A 71 -0.41 -5.52 -10.66
N LEU A 72 -0.21 -6.84 -10.69
CA LEU A 72 -0.89 -7.76 -9.80
C LEU A 72 -0.37 -7.68 -8.36
N LEU A 73 0.95 -7.80 -8.18
CA LEU A 73 1.57 -7.92 -6.86
C LEU A 73 1.73 -6.58 -6.13
N ASN A 74 1.88 -5.47 -6.87
CA ASN A 74 2.12 -4.15 -6.29
C ASN A 74 0.88 -3.24 -6.31
N ALA A 75 -0.25 -3.73 -6.81
CA ALA A 75 -1.42 -2.90 -7.03
C ALA A 75 -2.73 -3.68 -6.89
N ALA A 76 -3.06 -4.54 -7.85
CA ALA A 76 -4.38 -5.16 -7.94
C ALA A 76 -4.74 -5.98 -6.70
N ILE A 77 -3.92 -6.98 -6.36
CA ILE A 77 -4.17 -7.83 -5.19
C ILE A 77 -4.11 -7.01 -3.90
N PRO A 78 -3.04 -6.23 -3.62
CA PRO A 78 -2.98 -5.42 -2.40
C PRO A 78 -4.18 -4.48 -2.21
N PHE A 79 -4.58 -3.72 -3.25
CA PHE A 79 -5.66 -2.75 -3.14
C PHE A 79 -7.03 -3.42 -3.01
N THR A 80 -7.25 -4.58 -3.65
CA THR A 80 -8.46 -5.37 -3.41
C THR A 80 -8.48 -5.89 -1.97
N MET A 81 -7.37 -6.40 -1.45
CA MET A 81 -7.28 -6.89 -0.07
C MET A 81 -7.50 -5.77 0.97
N PHE A 82 -6.91 -4.58 0.75
CA PHE A 82 -7.23 -3.42 1.59
C PHE A 82 -8.67 -2.95 1.44
N GLY A 83 -9.26 -3.08 0.25
CA GLY A 83 -10.68 -2.83 0.02
C GLY A 83 -11.60 -3.78 0.79
N VAL A 84 -11.23 -5.07 0.89
CA VAL A 84 -11.92 -6.04 1.75
C VAL A 84 -11.81 -5.63 3.22
N ALA A 85 -10.59 -5.35 3.68
CA ALA A 85 -10.36 -4.95 5.08
C ALA A 85 -11.12 -3.66 5.43
N ALA A 86 -11.14 -2.68 4.54
CA ALA A 86 -11.83 -1.42 4.70
C ALA A 86 -13.37 -1.57 4.88
N LEU A 87 -13.96 -2.73 4.61
CA LEU A 87 -15.37 -2.96 4.94
C LEU A 87 -15.60 -3.19 6.44
N TYR A 88 -14.61 -3.71 7.17
CA TYR A 88 -14.80 -4.27 8.50
C TYR A 88 -13.89 -3.68 9.57
N ILE A 89 -12.72 -3.15 9.20
CA ILE A 89 -11.75 -2.61 10.16
C ILE A 89 -11.45 -1.13 9.93
N PRO A 90 -11.05 -0.39 10.98
CA PRO A 90 -10.61 0.99 10.88
C PRO A 90 -9.47 1.19 9.88
N ALA A 91 -9.39 2.39 9.30
CA ALA A 91 -8.29 2.78 8.41
C ALA A 91 -6.93 2.66 9.11
N GLY A 92 -6.87 3.04 10.38
CA GLY A 92 -5.66 2.89 11.22
C GLY A 92 -5.13 1.46 11.29
N TYR A 93 -6.01 0.45 11.40
CA TYR A 93 -5.60 -0.95 11.45
C TYR A 93 -4.90 -1.36 10.15
N SER A 94 -5.51 -1.05 9.01
CA SER A 94 -4.96 -1.39 7.70
C SER A 94 -3.59 -0.72 7.48
N ALA A 95 -3.45 0.54 7.90
CA ALA A 95 -2.21 1.29 7.79
C ALA A 95 -1.09 0.68 8.64
N VAL A 96 -1.38 0.29 9.88
CA VAL A 96 -0.41 -0.34 10.78
C VAL A 96 -0.02 -1.73 10.28
N ILE A 97 -0.98 -2.57 9.89
CA ILE A 97 -0.67 -3.93 9.40
C ILE A 97 0.14 -3.86 8.10
N ASN A 98 -0.12 -2.88 7.22
CA ASN A 98 0.68 -2.68 6.01
C ASN A 98 2.17 -2.42 6.30
N ALA A 99 2.50 -1.81 7.43
CA ALA A 99 3.90 -1.60 7.83
C ALA A 99 4.66 -2.89 8.13
N THR A 100 3.99 -4.05 8.21
CA THR A 100 4.65 -5.36 8.27
C THR A 100 5.30 -5.82 6.97
N THR A 101 5.10 -5.09 5.86
CA THR A 101 5.71 -5.43 4.55
C THR A 101 7.20 -5.81 4.65
N PRO A 102 8.10 -5.07 5.34
CA PRO A 102 9.51 -5.44 5.45
C PRO A 102 9.76 -6.84 6.06
N ILE A 103 8.87 -7.35 6.92
CA ILE A 103 8.95 -8.70 7.50
C ILE A 103 8.93 -9.74 6.37
N PHE A 104 7.94 -9.63 5.48
CA PHE A 104 7.82 -10.54 4.35
C PHE A 104 8.91 -10.31 3.30
N GLY A 105 9.49 -9.11 3.23
CA GLY A 105 10.68 -8.84 2.43
C GLY A 105 11.88 -9.70 2.84
N VAL A 106 12.14 -9.82 4.14
CA VAL A 106 13.19 -10.71 4.67
C VAL A 106 12.91 -12.17 4.34
N VAL A 107 11.65 -12.60 4.49
CA VAL A 107 11.23 -13.97 4.16
C VAL A 107 11.46 -14.28 2.68
N TRP A 108 11.01 -13.42 1.77
CA TRP A 108 11.25 -13.58 0.34
C TRP A 108 12.74 -13.55 -0.02
N SER A 109 13.54 -12.70 0.63
CA SER A 109 14.98 -12.64 0.40
C SER A 109 15.67 -13.95 0.79
N ALA A 110 15.27 -14.53 1.93
CA ALA A 110 15.78 -15.82 2.38
C ALA A 110 15.41 -16.96 1.43
N PHE A 111 14.17 -16.99 0.92
CA PHE A 111 13.75 -18.03 -0.02
C PHE A 111 14.41 -17.89 -1.40
N ILE A 112 14.49 -16.68 -1.96
CA ILE A 112 14.92 -16.47 -3.35
C ILE A 112 16.45 -16.35 -3.46
N PHE A 113 17.09 -15.61 -2.55
CA PHE A 113 18.53 -15.37 -2.60
C PHE A 113 19.33 -16.25 -1.65
N GLN A 114 18.66 -17.09 -0.84
CA GLN A 114 19.30 -17.90 0.20
C GLN A 114 20.05 -17.05 1.24
N ASP A 115 19.65 -15.79 1.39
CA ASP A 115 20.18 -14.87 2.40
C ASP A 115 19.70 -15.31 3.78
N ARG A 116 20.62 -15.66 4.67
CA ARG A 116 20.25 -16.05 6.04
C ARG A 116 19.83 -14.81 6.84
N PRO A 117 18.62 -14.79 7.42
CA PRO A 117 18.20 -13.67 8.26
C PRO A 117 19.07 -13.60 9.50
N THR A 118 19.48 -12.38 9.87
CA THR A 118 20.21 -12.17 11.12
C THR A 118 19.29 -12.39 12.33
N PRO A 119 19.84 -12.71 13.52
CA PRO A 119 19.02 -12.81 14.74
C PRO A 119 18.18 -11.56 15.01
N MET A 120 18.74 -10.36 14.74
CA MET A 120 18.02 -9.09 14.87
C MET A 120 16.85 -8.98 13.90
N MET A 121 16.99 -9.50 12.68
CA MET A 121 15.87 -9.55 11.74
C MET A 121 14.77 -10.49 12.25
N ILE A 122 15.12 -11.64 12.84
CA ILE A 122 14.13 -12.55 13.42
C ILE A 122 13.38 -11.88 14.58
N VAL A 123 14.11 -11.21 15.49
CA VAL A 123 13.51 -10.45 16.59
C VAL A 123 12.58 -9.36 16.06
N GLY A 124 13.02 -8.60 15.05
CA GLY A 124 12.20 -7.56 14.42
C GLY A 124 10.91 -8.11 13.80
N ALA A 125 10.99 -9.25 13.13
CA ALA A 125 9.83 -9.95 12.57
C ALA A 125 8.84 -10.39 13.66
N ILE A 126 9.34 -11.01 14.72
CA ILE A 126 8.51 -11.46 15.86
C ILE A 126 7.83 -10.26 16.52
N LEU A 127 8.56 -9.20 16.82
CA LEU A 127 7.98 -7.98 17.42
C LEU A 127 6.89 -7.37 16.55
N GLY A 128 7.09 -7.33 15.24
CA GLY A 128 6.09 -6.82 14.32
C GLY A 128 4.81 -7.67 14.29
N LEU A 129 4.96 -9.01 14.28
CA LEU A 129 3.81 -9.92 14.34
C LEU A 129 3.08 -9.85 15.69
N ILE A 130 3.80 -9.69 16.80
CA ILE A 130 3.20 -9.43 18.12
C ILE A 130 2.40 -8.13 18.08
N GLY A 131 2.94 -7.07 17.46
CA GLY A 131 2.21 -5.80 17.31
C GLY A 131 0.89 -5.94 16.56
N VAL A 132 0.85 -6.75 15.50
CA VAL A 132 -0.40 -7.11 14.80
C VAL A 132 -1.34 -7.88 15.72
N GLY A 133 -0.84 -8.87 16.45
CA GLY A 133 -1.64 -9.65 17.42
C GLY A 133 -2.24 -8.79 18.54
N VAL A 134 -1.50 -7.81 19.05
CA VAL A 134 -1.97 -6.85 20.06
C VAL A 134 -3.15 -6.03 19.52
N ILE A 135 -3.03 -5.51 18.29
CA ILE A 135 -4.11 -4.73 17.66
C ILE A 135 -5.34 -5.61 17.40
N ALA A 136 -5.12 -6.87 17.00
CA ALA A 136 -6.19 -7.82 16.70
C ALA A 136 -6.96 -8.28 17.95
N GLY A 137 -6.26 -8.54 19.06
CA GLY A 137 -6.85 -9.14 20.26
C GLY A 137 -7.28 -8.15 21.34
N LEU A 138 -6.66 -6.97 21.39
CA LEU A 138 -6.88 -6.00 22.47
C LEU A 138 -7.39 -4.64 21.96
N GLY A 139 -7.50 -4.46 20.64
CA GLY A 139 -7.94 -3.20 20.07
C GLY A 139 -9.46 -2.99 20.16
N PRO A 140 -9.97 -1.82 19.75
CA PRO A 140 -11.39 -1.46 19.90
C PRO A 140 -12.38 -2.26 19.04
N VAL A 141 -11.88 -3.05 18.08
CA VAL A 141 -12.73 -3.87 17.20
C VAL A 141 -12.96 -5.23 17.85
N GLU A 142 -14.21 -5.65 17.96
CA GLU A 142 -14.57 -6.96 18.51
C GLU A 142 -13.92 -8.10 17.72
N THR A 143 -13.36 -9.07 18.46
CA THR A 143 -12.75 -10.25 17.87
C THR A 143 -13.80 -11.10 17.17
N SER A 144 -13.68 -11.18 15.84
CA SER A 144 -14.61 -11.89 14.97
C SER A 144 -13.88 -12.50 13.77
N TRP A 145 -14.54 -13.43 13.08
CA TRP A 145 -14.01 -13.95 11.81
C TRP A 145 -13.81 -12.84 10.77
N ALA A 146 -14.65 -11.80 10.77
CA ALA A 146 -14.50 -10.65 9.88
C ALA A 146 -13.22 -9.84 10.19
N LEU A 147 -12.91 -9.64 11.47
CA LEU A 147 -11.65 -9.01 11.90
C LEU A 147 -10.45 -9.84 11.45
N LEU A 148 -10.44 -11.14 11.74
CA LEU A 148 -9.34 -12.03 11.39
C LEU A 148 -9.13 -12.13 9.87
N ALA A 149 -10.22 -12.22 9.10
CA ALA A 149 -10.16 -12.22 7.64
C ALA A 149 -9.61 -10.89 7.09
N SER A 150 -9.98 -9.76 7.70
CA SER A 150 -9.47 -8.44 7.31
C SER A 150 -7.99 -8.27 7.61
N ILE A 151 -7.53 -8.77 8.76
CA ILE A 151 -6.09 -8.83 9.09
C ILE A 151 -5.35 -9.72 8.08
N GLY A 152 -5.89 -10.90 7.79
CA GLY A 152 -5.35 -11.81 6.79
C GLY A 152 -5.25 -11.17 5.40
N ALA A 153 -6.25 -10.39 5.00
CA ALA A 153 -6.22 -9.61 3.76
C ALA A 153 -5.08 -8.57 3.78
N CYS A 154 -4.96 -7.78 4.84
CA CYS A 154 -3.86 -6.81 4.98
C CYS A 154 -2.46 -7.47 4.97
N LEU A 155 -2.30 -8.62 5.62
CA LEU A 155 -1.03 -9.37 5.59
C LEU A 155 -0.75 -9.95 4.20
N THR A 156 -1.78 -10.42 3.49
CA THR A 156 -1.66 -10.85 2.09
C THR A 156 -1.18 -9.71 1.21
N ALA A 157 -1.73 -8.50 1.38
CA ALA A 157 -1.27 -7.31 0.69
C ALA A 157 0.22 -7.01 0.97
N ALA A 158 0.65 -7.09 2.23
CA ALA A 158 2.04 -6.89 2.64
C ALA A 158 3.01 -7.95 2.05
N ILE A 159 2.56 -9.21 1.96
CA ILE A 159 3.29 -10.30 1.30
C ILE A 159 3.45 -10.00 -0.19
N CYS A 160 2.36 -9.57 -0.85
CA CYS A 160 2.37 -9.20 -2.27
C CYS A 160 3.30 -8.02 -2.57
N TYR A 161 3.28 -6.96 -1.75
CA TYR A 161 4.21 -5.83 -1.89
C TYR A 161 5.68 -6.26 -1.77
N SER A 162 5.97 -7.15 -0.84
CA SER A 162 7.32 -7.69 -0.66
C SER A 162 7.76 -8.52 -1.85
N ALA A 163 6.88 -9.39 -2.36
CA ALA A 163 7.12 -10.16 -3.57
C ALA A 163 7.36 -9.24 -4.78
N ALA A 164 6.56 -8.18 -4.91
CA ALA A 164 6.73 -7.17 -5.96
C ALA A 164 8.09 -6.48 -5.85
N GLY A 165 8.52 -6.10 -4.64
CA GLY A 165 9.83 -5.49 -4.41
C GLY A 165 10.99 -6.40 -4.85
N VAL A 166 10.93 -7.69 -4.52
CA VAL A 166 11.93 -8.67 -4.95
C VAL A 166 11.88 -8.88 -6.47
N TYR A 167 10.68 -8.98 -7.05
CA TYR A 167 10.49 -9.11 -8.49
C TYR A 167 11.06 -7.91 -9.26
N ILE A 168 10.77 -6.69 -8.80
CA ILE A 168 11.31 -5.43 -9.36
C ILE A 168 12.84 -5.45 -9.31
N LYS A 169 13.42 -5.76 -8.14
CA LYS A 169 14.88 -5.83 -7.97
C LYS A 169 15.56 -6.81 -8.95
N THR A 170 14.90 -7.92 -9.28
CA THR A 170 15.50 -9.04 -10.04
C THR A 170 15.20 -9.00 -11.53
N HIS A 171 14.01 -8.54 -11.93
CA HIS A 171 13.50 -8.70 -13.30
C HIS A 171 13.26 -7.38 -14.03
N THR A 172 13.47 -6.23 -13.38
CA THR A 172 13.08 -4.93 -13.97
C THR A 172 14.21 -3.92 -14.14
N GLY A 173 15.48 -4.34 -14.08
CA GLY A 173 16.63 -3.44 -14.26
C GLY A 173 16.66 -2.68 -15.60
N ARG A 174 15.89 -3.14 -16.60
CA ARG A 174 15.74 -2.48 -17.92
C ARG A 174 14.41 -1.73 -18.08
N LEU A 175 13.50 -1.79 -17.11
CA LEU A 175 12.20 -1.14 -17.21
C LEU A 175 12.31 0.34 -16.88
N LYS A 176 11.64 1.17 -17.68
CA LYS A 176 11.46 2.59 -17.36
C LYS A 176 10.46 2.72 -16.20
N PRO A 177 10.76 3.47 -15.13
CA PRO A 177 9.86 3.66 -13.98
C PRO A 177 8.46 4.14 -14.36
N MET A 178 8.35 4.93 -15.42
CA MET A 178 7.07 5.41 -15.98
C MET A 178 6.14 4.27 -16.42
N GLY A 179 6.67 3.19 -17.01
CA GLY A 179 5.86 2.06 -17.44
C GLY A 179 5.33 1.24 -16.27
N VAL A 180 6.10 1.16 -15.19
CA VAL A 180 5.61 0.61 -13.92
C VAL A 180 4.54 1.51 -13.32
N ALA A 181 4.70 2.83 -13.40
CA ALA A 181 3.73 3.78 -12.87
C ALA A 181 2.42 3.81 -13.66
N SER A 182 2.43 3.56 -14.98
CA SER A 182 1.24 3.63 -15.83
C SER A 182 0.72 2.25 -16.25
N ALA A 183 1.48 1.52 -17.06
CA ALA A 183 1.04 0.28 -17.69
C ALA A 183 0.70 -0.79 -16.64
N ALA A 184 1.52 -0.94 -15.59
CA ALA A 184 1.22 -1.91 -14.53
C ALA A 184 -0.09 -1.59 -13.79
N GLN A 185 -0.40 -0.31 -13.58
CA GLN A 185 -1.68 0.09 -12.98
C GLN A 185 -2.86 -0.19 -13.92
N LEU A 186 -2.75 0.15 -15.20
CA LEU A 186 -3.79 -0.15 -16.19
C LEU A 186 -4.09 -1.64 -16.29
N ILE A 187 -3.05 -2.48 -16.41
CA ILE A 187 -3.20 -3.93 -16.46
C ILE A 187 -3.82 -4.45 -15.16
N GLY A 188 -3.29 -4.01 -14.01
CA GLY A 188 -3.81 -4.42 -12.71
C GLY A 188 -5.28 -4.06 -12.52
N GLY A 189 -5.68 -2.84 -12.90
CA GLY A 189 -7.07 -2.40 -12.83
C GLY A 189 -7.99 -3.17 -13.79
N ALA A 190 -7.54 -3.42 -15.02
CA ALA A 190 -8.32 -4.16 -16.01
C ALA A 190 -8.57 -5.62 -15.61
N VAL A 191 -7.58 -6.29 -15.01
CA VAL A 191 -7.71 -7.68 -14.54
C VAL A 191 -8.74 -7.81 -13.41
N LEU A 192 -9.03 -6.73 -12.68
CA LEU A 192 -10.02 -6.73 -11.60
C LEU A 192 -11.46 -6.49 -12.09
N ILE A 193 -11.67 -6.05 -13.33
CA ILE A 193 -13.02 -5.76 -13.88
C ILE A 193 -13.96 -6.97 -13.79
N PRO A 194 -13.55 -8.21 -14.15
CA PRO A 194 -14.41 -9.39 -13.98
C PRO A 194 -14.85 -9.62 -12.52
N GLY A 195 -14.05 -9.16 -11.55
CA GLY A 195 -14.37 -9.19 -10.12
C GLY A 195 -15.65 -8.44 -9.75
N LEU A 196 -16.05 -7.45 -10.55
CA LEU A 196 -17.29 -6.68 -10.34
C LEU A 196 -18.55 -7.56 -10.45
N ALA A 197 -18.49 -8.69 -11.16
CA ALA A 197 -19.60 -9.63 -11.22
C ALA A 197 -19.82 -10.38 -9.88
N PHE A 198 -18.76 -10.56 -9.09
CA PHE A 198 -18.82 -11.25 -7.80
C PHE A 198 -19.15 -10.31 -6.64
N TYR A 199 -18.74 -9.05 -6.73
CA TYR A 199 -19.06 -8.02 -5.76
C TYR A 199 -19.37 -6.71 -6.50
N PRO A 200 -20.62 -6.54 -6.96
CA PRO A 200 -21.00 -5.37 -7.71
C PRO A 200 -20.99 -4.11 -6.83
N PRO A 201 -20.67 -2.94 -7.42
CA PRO A 201 -20.85 -1.68 -6.72
C PRO A 201 -22.33 -1.45 -6.40
N LYS A 202 -22.59 -0.60 -5.41
CA LYS A 202 -23.91 -0.18 -4.92
C LYS A 202 -24.15 1.28 -5.34
N PRO A 203 -24.75 1.55 -6.52
CA PRO A 203 -24.90 2.90 -7.06
C PRO A 203 -25.66 3.85 -6.13
N GLU A 204 -26.58 3.31 -5.31
CA GLU A 204 -27.33 4.06 -4.30
C GLU A 204 -26.43 4.71 -3.22
N LEU A 205 -25.20 4.23 -3.06
CA LEU A 205 -24.21 4.78 -2.13
C LEU A 205 -23.22 5.75 -2.79
N PHE A 206 -23.40 6.09 -4.08
CA PHE A 206 -22.49 6.97 -4.82
C PHE A 206 -22.74 8.44 -4.48
N THR A 207 -22.38 8.82 -3.27
CA THR A 207 -22.44 10.21 -2.81
C THR A 207 -21.31 11.05 -3.43
N PRO A 208 -21.44 12.40 -3.46
CA PRO A 208 -20.36 13.28 -3.87
C PRO A 208 -19.05 13.02 -3.10
N THR A 209 -19.15 12.62 -1.83
CA THR A 209 -17.99 12.26 -1.00
C THR A 209 -17.29 11.00 -1.52
N VAL A 210 -18.02 9.97 -1.94
CA VAL A 210 -17.43 8.74 -2.52
C VAL A 210 -16.74 9.06 -3.86
N ILE A 211 -17.37 9.88 -4.69
CA ILE A 211 -16.79 10.31 -5.98
C ILE A 211 -15.52 11.12 -5.75
N ALA A 212 -15.56 12.11 -4.85
CA ALA A 212 -14.40 12.90 -4.48
C ALA A 212 -13.29 12.02 -3.91
N ALA A 213 -13.61 11.08 -3.01
CA ALA A 213 -12.64 10.15 -2.45
C ALA A 213 -11.99 9.27 -3.52
N THR A 214 -12.77 8.81 -4.50
CA THR A 214 -12.28 8.01 -5.64
C THR A 214 -11.29 8.81 -6.48
N ILE A 215 -11.65 10.04 -6.85
CA ILE A 215 -10.80 10.93 -7.64
C ILE A 215 -9.53 11.29 -6.86
N THR A 216 -9.65 11.66 -5.58
CA THR A 216 -8.51 11.99 -4.71
C THR A 216 -7.59 10.78 -4.51
N LEU A 217 -8.12 9.58 -4.32
CA LEU A 217 -7.32 8.36 -4.14
C LEU A 217 -6.53 8.02 -5.41
N ALA A 218 -7.15 8.14 -6.59
CA ALA A 218 -6.49 7.89 -7.86
C ALA A 218 -5.44 8.97 -8.18
N LEU A 219 -5.79 10.24 -8.06
CA LEU A 219 -4.92 11.36 -8.41
C LEU A 219 -3.81 11.58 -7.37
N LEU A 220 -4.20 11.83 -6.13
CA LEU A 220 -3.27 12.29 -5.10
C LEU A 220 -2.43 11.11 -4.58
N CYS A 221 -3.09 10.03 -4.18
CA CYS A 221 -2.39 8.92 -3.53
C CYS A 221 -1.64 8.03 -4.53
N SER A 222 -2.17 7.87 -5.74
CA SER A 222 -1.61 6.94 -6.73
C SER A 222 -0.75 7.68 -7.76
N ALA A 223 -1.28 8.65 -8.51
CA ALA A 223 -0.49 9.36 -9.51
C ALA A 223 0.59 10.27 -8.90
N ILE A 224 0.20 11.28 -8.13
CA ILE A 224 1.12 12.27 -7.53
C ILE A 224 2.04 11.59 -6.51
N GLY A 225 1.50 10.71 -5.67
CA GLY A 225 2.28 9.94 -4.69
C GLY A 225 3.46 9.18 -5.33
N PHE A 226 3.24 8.47 -6.45
CA PHE A 226 4.35 7.79 -7.13
C PHE A 226 5.37 8.75 -7.73
N VAL A 227 4.96 9.90 -8.26
CA VAL A 227 5.90 10.92 -8.76
C VAL A 227 6.81 11.42 -7.63
N LEU A 228 6.24 11.77 -6.48
CA LEU A 228 6.99 12.20 -5.29
C LEU A 228 7.93 11.09 -4.79
N TYR A 229 7.46 9.84 -4.78
CA TYR A 229 8.28 8.70 -4.38
C TYR A 229 9.49 8.49 -5.29
N TYR A 230 9.31 8.56 -6.62
CA TYR A 230 10.43 8.44 -7.55
C TYR A 230 11.41 9.61 -7.45
N GLN A 231 10.93 10.82 -7.18
CA GLN A 231 11.81 11.96 -6.90
C GLN A 231 12.62 11.73 -5.61
N LEU A 232 11.99 11.23 -4.54
CA LEU A 232 12.70 10.89 -3.31
C LEU A 232 13.74 9.80 -3.51
N LEU A 233 13.41 8.77 -4.29
CA LEU A 233 14.35 7.72 -4.67
C LEU A 233 15.57 8.28 -5.40
N ALA A 234 15.36 9.24 -6.31
CA ALA A 234 16.46 9.91 -7.02
C ALA A 234 17.27 10.85 -6.12
N ASP A 235 16.61 11.62 -5.25
CA ASP A 235 17.23 12.64 -4.40
C ASP A 235 18.07 12.05 -3.26
N CYS A 236 17.56 10.99 -2.60
CA CYS A 236 18.16 10.49 -1.37
C CYS A 236 18.44 8.98 -1.35
N GLY A 237 18.09 8.26 -2.42
CA GLY A 237 18.33 6.84 -2.58
C GLY A 237 17.27 5.94 -1.91
N PRO A 238 17.27 4.64 -2.24
CA PRO A 238 16.22 3.68 -1.85
C PRO A 238 16.10 3.49 -0.34
N THR A 239 17.22 3.39 0.39
CA THR A 239 17.20 3.16 1.84
C THR A 239 16.47 4.26 2.59
N LYS A 240 16.70 5.53 2.20
CA LYS A 240 16.06 6.69 2.84
C LYS A 240 14.63 6.88 2.37
N ALA A 241 14.33 6.66 1.09
CA ALA A 241 12.95 6.76 0.62
C ALA A 241 12.03 5.71 1.28
N LEU A 242 12.54 4.50 1.55
CA LEU A 242 11.79 3.44 2.22
C LEU A 242 11.33 3.80 3.64
N THR A 243 11.97 4.78 4.31
CA THR A 243 11.53 5.19 5.66
C THR A 243 10.14 5.81 5.68
N VAL A 244 9.60 6.19 4.51
CA VAL A 244 8.20 6.61 4.35
C VAL A 244 7.24 5.57 4.92
N THR A 245 7.56 4.28 4.77
CA THR A 245 6.72 3.16 5.23
C THR A 245 6.55 3.11 6.74
N TYR A 246 7.46 3.72 7.52
CA TYR A 246 7.35 3.83 8.98
C TYR A 246 6.47 5.00 9.42
N ILE A 247 6.33 6.01 8.57
CA ILE A 247 5.58 7.24 8.87
C ILE A 247 4.13 7.12 8.41
N VAL A 248 3.88 6.35 7.34
CA VAL A 248 2.52 6.11 6.79
C VAL A 248 1.51 5.63 7.84
N PRO A 249 1.81 4.67 8.75
CA PRO A 249 0.86 4.24 9.78
C PRO A 249 0.42 5.36 10.71
N VAL A 250 1.35 6.26 11.08
CA VAL A 250 1.06 7.41 11.94
C VAL A 250 0.02 8.31 11.30
N PHE A 251 0.19 8.62 10.01
CA PHE A 251 -0.80 9.39 9.27
C PHE A 251 -2.08 8.60 9.01
N GLY A 252 -2.02 7.29 8.76
CA GLY A 252 -3.20 6.45 8.59
C GLY A 252 -4.12 6.47 9.81
N VAL A 253 -3.54 6.33 11.01
CA VAL A 253 -4.27 6.45 12.28
C VAL A 253 -4.76 7.88 12.51
N LEU A 254 -3.92 8.90 12.26
CA LEU A 254 -4.28 10.30 12.43
C LEU A 254 -5.48 10.70 11.55
N TRP A 255 -5.45 10.32 10.27
CA TRP A 255 -6.52 10.64 9.32
C TRP A 255 -7.81 9.91 9.63
N GLY A 256 -7.74 8.63 10.05
CA GLY A 256 -8.91 7.90 10.54
C GLY A 256 -9.55 8.61 11.74
N ALA A 257 -8.75 9.05 12.70
CA ALA A 257 -9.24 9.74 13.88
C ALA A 257 -9.87 11.11 13.56
N LEU A 258 -9.19 11.92 12.74
CA LEU A 258 -9.65 13.28 12.42
C LEU A 258 -10.89 13.32 11.52
N PHE A 259 -10.97 12.42 10.52
CA PHE A 259 -12.00 12.52 9.47
C PHE A 259 -13.09 11.45 9.56
N LEU A 260 -12.84 10.31 10.20
CA LEU A 260 -13.83 9.25 10.39
C LEU A 260 -14.28 9.09 11.84
N GLY A 261 -13.69 9.87 12.77
CA GLY A 261 -13.97 9.72 14.20
C GLY A 261 -13.47 8.40 14.79
N GLU A 262 -12.47 7.76 14.18
CA GLU A 262 -11.89 6.52 14.70
C GLU A 262 -11.19 6.78 16.05
N THR A 263 -11.49 5.95 17.06
CA THR A 263 -10.89 6.11 18.39
C THR A 263 -9.45 5.63 18.39
N ILE A 264 -8.52 6.50 18.79
CA ILE A 264 -7.13 6.13 19.04
C ILE A 264 -7.00 5.55 20.44
N THR A 265 -6.82 4.23 20.54
CA THR A 265 -6.64 3.56 21.83
C THR A 265 -5.15 3.42 22.19
N PRO A 266 -4.80 3.35 23.48
CA PRO A 266 -3.44 3.04 23.92
C PRO A 266 -2.92 1.71 23.34
N VAL A 267 -3.81 0.73 23.14
CA VAL A 267 -3.48 -0.54 22.50
C VAL A 267 -3.07 -0.34 21.05
N MET A 268 -3.80 0.48 20.29
CA MET A 268 -3.44 0.77 18.90
C MET A 268 -2.08 1.47 18.81
N ILE A 269 -1.79 2.40 19.73
CA ILE A 269 -0.48 3.05 19.81
C ILE A 269 0.63 2.03 20.15
N GLY A 270 0.41 1.18 21.15
CA GLY A 270 1.37 0.15 21.56
C GLY A 270 1.65 -0.87 20.45
N GLY A 271 0.61 -1.37 19.79
CA GLY A 271 0.75 -2.29 18.66
C GLY A 271 1.43 -1.64 17.45
N MET A 272 1.10 -0.38 17.14
CA MET A 272 1.79 0.38 16.10
C MET A 272 3.27 0.59 16.44
N ALA A 273 3.60 0.90 17.69
CA ALA A 273 4.99 1.04 18.14
C ALA A 273 5.76 -0.29 18.01
N LEU A 274 5.13 -1.42 18.31
CA LEU A 274 5.73 -2.75 18.10
C LEU A 274 5.95 -3.06 16.62
N VAL A 275 4.99 -2.77 15.74
CA VAL A 275 5.15 -2.96 14.28
C VAL A 275 6.25 -2.08 13.72
N ILE A 276 6.24 -0.78 14.03
CA ILE A 276 7.25 0.17 13.53
C ILE A 276 8.62 -0.17 14.12
N GLY A 277 8.71 -0.46 15.41
CA GLY A 277 9.96 -0.81 16.09
C GLY A 277 10.54 -2.12 15.55
N GLY A 278 9.72 -3.16 15.41
CA GLY A 278 10.13 -4.44 14.83
C GLY A 278 10.60 -4.30 13.39
N THR A 279 9.88 -3.54 12.56
CA THR A 279 10.23 -3.35 11.16
C THR A 279 11.47 -2.47 10.97
N PHE A 280 11.68 -1.50 11.86
CA PHE A 280 12.92 -0.72 11.91
C PHE A 280 14.15 -1.60 12.18
N LEU A 281 14.05 -2.59 13.09
CA LEU A 281 15.14 -3.52 13.35
C LEU A 281 15.52 -4.38 12.14
N LEU A 282 14.56 -4.70 11.25
CA LEU A 282 14.82 -5.46 10.03
C LEU A 282 15.68 -4.70 9.02
N VAL A 283 15.49 -3.38 8.94
CA VAL A 283 16.11 -2.53 7.92
C VAL A 283 17.38 -1.87 8.42
N ARG A 284 17.62 -1.89 9.74
CA ARG A 284 18.87 -1.45 10.34
C ARG A 284 19.99 -2.41 9.91
N ARG A 285 20.72 -2.03 8.85
CA ARG A 285 21.94 -2.72 8.43
C ARG A 285 22.96 -2.66 9.57
N HIS A 286 23.42 -3.82 10.01
CA HIS A 286 24.70 -3.98 10.68
C HIS A 286 25.80 -4.03 9.63
#